data_AF-J3J7Q7-F1
#
_entry.id   AF-J3J7Q7-F1
#
_cell.length_a   1.000
_cell.length_b   1.000
_cell.length_c   1.000
_cell.angle_alpha   90.00
_cell.angle_beta   90.00
_cell.angle_gamma   90.00
#
_symmetry.space_group_name_H-M   'P 1'
#
loop_
_entity.id
_entity.type
_entity.pdbx_description
1 polymer ?
#
loop_
_entity_poly.entity_id
_entity_poly.type
_entity_poly.pdbx_seq_one_letter_code
_entity_poly.pdbx_strand_id
1 'polypeptide(L)' 'MAKEKITYRCSDCGWTSPKWVGQCRECGAWGTVDQAGQAS' A
#
# COMPACT_ATOMS: atom_id res chain seq x y z
N MET A 1 -1.95 -1.92 23.18
CA MET A 1 -1.49 -1.09 22.05
C MET A 1 -1.14 -2.00 20.88
N ALA A 2 -2.06 -2.22 19.94
CA ALA A 2 -1.73 -2.96 18.72
C ALA A 2 -0.78 -2.07 17.91
N LYS A 3 0.43 -2.54 17.59
CA LYS A 3 1.30 -1.85 16.62
C LYS A 3 0.44 -1.62 15.37
N GLU A 4 0.14 -0.37 15.04
CA GLU A 4 -0.55 -0.02 13.81
C GLU A 4 0.31 -0.51 12.65
N LYS A 5 -0.10 -1.63 12.05
CA LYS A 5 0.61 -2.22 10.92
C LYS A 5 0.18 -1.46 9.68
N ILE A 6 0.95 -0.43 9.35
CA ILE A 6 0.76 0.29 8.09
C ILE A 6 1.01 -0.68 6.94
N THR A 7 -0.02 -0.85 6.12
CA THR A 7 0.04 -1.65 4.89
C THR A 7 -0.34 -0.75 3.74
N TYR A 8 0.38 -0.85 2.64
CA TYR A 8 0.12 -0.13 1.41
C TYR A 8 -0.49 -1.08 0.40
N ARG A 9 -1.50 -0.64 -0.35
CA ARG A 9 -2.21 -1.43 -1.35
C ARG A 9 -2.29 -0.66 -2.66
N CYS A 10 -1.99 -1.33 -3.76
CA CYS A 10 -2.22 -0.83 -5.10
C CYS A 10 -3.71 -0.94 -5.46
N SER A 11 -4.33 0.16 -5.88
CA SER A 11 -5.73 0.20 -6.31
C SER A 11 -5.97 -0.39 -7.70
N ASP A 12 -4.92 -0.56 -8.50
CA ASP A 12 -5.01 -1.05 -9.89
C ASP A 12 -4.95 -2.59 -9.96
N CYS A 13 -3.96 -3.20 -9.29
CA CYS A 13 -3.78 -4.65 -9.30
C CYS A 13 -4.06 -5.34 -7.95
N GLY A 14 -4.21 -4.59 -6.86
CA GLY A 14 -4.40 -5.13 -5.51
C GLY A 14 -3.12 -5.51 -4.76
N TRP A 15 -1.93 -5.27 -5.32
CA TRP A 15 -0.64 -5.58 -4.68
C TRP A 15 -0.48 -4.89 -3.32
N THR A 16 -0.03 -5.62 -2.29
CA THR A 16 0.15 -5.07 -0.94
C THR A 16 1.60 -5.13 -0.46
N SER A 17 2.06 -4.09 0.24
CA SER A 17 3.41 -4.00 0.81
C SER A 17 3.40 -3.36 2.20
N PRO A 18 4.24 -3.81 3.14
CA PRO A 18 4.39 -3.18 4.46
C PRO A 18 5.20 -1.86 4.44
N LYS A 19 5.72 -1.46 3.27
CA LYS A 19 6.50 -0.23 3.08
C LYS A 19 6.00 0.54 1.85
N TRP A 20 5.95 1.87 1.95
CA TRP A 20 5.63 2.73 0.82
C TRP A 20 6.74 2.63 -0.23
N VAL A 21 6.37 2.31 -1.46
CA VAL A 21 7.31 2.13 -2.57
C VAL A 21 7.11 3.14 -3.69
N GLY A 22 6.03 3.94 -3.69
CA GLY A 22 5.72 4.95 -4.72
C GLY A 22 5.29 4.37 -6.09
N GLN A 23 5.93 3.27 -6.49
CA GLN A 23 5.63 2.50 -7.69
C GLN A 23 5.20 1.07 -7.34
N CYS A 24 4.10 0.63 -7.93
CA CYS A 24 3.60 -0.74 -7.86
C CYS A 24 4.61 -1.73 -8.47
N ARG A 25 5.01 -2.78 -7.73
CA ARG A 25 5.97 -3.79 -8.20
C ARG A 25 5.39 -4.79 -9.22
N GLU A 26 4.09 -5.04 -9.14
CA GLU A 26 3.36 -5.95 -10.04
C GLU A 26 3.01 -5.28 -11.37
N CYS A 27 2.41 -4.10 -11.28
CA CYS A 27 1.79 -3.39 -12.40
C CYS A 27 2.64 -2.23 -12.93
N GLY A 28 3.68 -1.80 -12.22
CA GLY A 28 4.53 -0.67 -12.61
C GLY A 28 3.88 0.71 -12.47
N ALA A 29 2.61 0.78 -12.06
CA ALA A 29 1.85 2.01 -11.91
C ALA A 29 2.41 2.91 -10.79
N TRP A 30 2.44 4.21 -11.05
CA TRP A 30 2.85 5.25 -10.11
C TRP A 30 1.62 5.93 -9.51
N GLY A 31 1.64 6.19 -8.21
CA GLY A 31 0.54 6.91 -7.52
C GLY A 31 -0.73 6.08 -7.28
N THR A 32 -0.77 4.81 -7.66
CA THR A 32 -1.88 3.89 -7.37
C THR A 32 -1.74 3.15 -6.03
N VAL A 33 -0.56 3.25 -5.41
CA VAL A 33 -0.25 2.63 -4.11
C VAL A 33 -0.74 3.56 -2.99
N ASP A 34 -1.80 3.16 -2.31
CA ASP A 34 -2.44 3.89 -1.21
C ASP A 34 -2.23 3.19 0.14
N GLN A 35 -2.36 3.92 1.24
CA GLN A 35 -2.21 3.35 2.58
C GLN A 35 -3.50 2.65 3.02
N ALA A 36 -3.53 1.32 2.91
CA ALA A 36 -4.63 0.47 3.34
C ALA A 36 -4.82 0.36 4.86
N GLY A 37 -4.04 1.09 5.66
CA GLY A 37 -4.08 1.01 7.12
C GLY A 37 -3.75 2.33 7.80
N GLN A 38 -4.76 3.20 7.92
CA GLN A 38 -5.03 4.04 9.10
C GLN A 38 -6.52 4.39 9.05
N ALA A 39 -7.34 3.55 9.71
CA ALA A 39 -8.70 3.90 10.06
C ALA A 39 -8.82 3.82 11.59
N SER A 40 -8.74 5.03 12.17
CA SER A 40 -9.08 5.48 13.52
C SER A 40 -8.20 5.11 14.71
#